data_AF-A0A9X3H015-F1
#
_entry.id   AF-A0A9X3H015-F1
#
_cell.length_a   1.000
_cell.length_b   1.000
_cell.length_c   1.000
_cell.angle_alpha   90.00
_cell.angle_beta   90.00
_cell.angle_gamma   90.00
#
_symmetry.space_group_name_H-M   'P 1'
#
loop_
_entity.id
_entity.type
_entity.pdbx_description
1 polymer ?
#
loop_
_entity_poly.entity_id
_entity_poly.type
_entity_poly.pdbx_seq_one_letter_code
_entity_poly.pdbx_strand_id
1 'polypeptide(L)'
;MNVNLYGTQGKWVMVDLGLTFADPGYPGVELILPDLSFIEERAEDLLGVVLTHGHEDHIGAIPYLATDLGVPLYATRFTAALIQGKLDEEGISDKVDLRIIENEGSFQLGPFGFTYVPLAHSIPEGNALLIETPYGRIFHTGDWKIDKEPLLGIPSTAEELTAIGDKGILALVCDSTNVFNEEASGSEADVRKGLDEVIGACKARVLVTTFASNAARLQTLGEVAQDTGRKLCVAGRSLDRIIRVAKASGYLKNFPPLIDVDTAMKLPPRDVMIIATGGQGEARAALSRIAFDSHPIKLSAGDTVVFSSKQIPGNEIAIGRIQNALAAKRIDMVTDRQAEVHVSGHPGRPELAAMYKWIRPEIILPVHGELRHMAEQARFAKAEGIARGIVQSNGTLVRLAPEGPKAIGQERVGRLVLDGDVILPADGSTMNERRRVGLYGYIGVTVALDKADRLKGEPSLQLQGLPVEEDREDFLADACEAAAEAVAKGVKGGGREESRLKEAVRLAVRRRATSWTGKKPVVEVSIIRV
;
A
#
# COMPACT_ATOMS: atom_id res chain seq x y z
N MET A 1 -1.87 -5.73 0.33
CA MET A 1 -1.64 -6.39 1.63
C MET A 1 -1.59 -7.89 1.38
N ASN A 2 -0.43 -8.38 0.99
CA ASN A 2 -0.24 -9.80 0.73
C ASN A 2 0.18 -10.48 2.02
N VAL A 3 -0.66 -11.42 2.46
CA VAL A 3 -0.42 -12.34 3.59
C VAL A 3 -1.16 -13.63 3.27
N ASN A 4 -0.42 -14.71 3.05
CA ASN A 4 -0.99 -16.02 2.72
C ASN A 4 -0.59 -17.03 3.78
N LEU A 5 -1.53 -17.85 4.24
CA LEU A 5 -1.28 -18.91 5.21
C LEU A 5 -1.46 -20.28 4.56
N TYR A 6 -0.47 -21.16 4.71
CA TYR A 6 -0.52 -22.55 4.26
C TYR A 6 -0.52 -23.46 5.48
N GLY A 7 -1.48 -24.38 5.54
CA GLY A 7 -1.66 -25.30 6.67
C GLY A 7 -1.55 -26.76 6.24
N THR A 8 -0.74 -27.56 6.95
CA THR A 8 -0.67 -29.02 6.77
C THR A 8 -0.23 -29.70 8.05
N GLN A 9 -0.82 -30.87 8.35
CA GLN A 9 -0.50 -31.66 9.56
C GLN A 9 -0.52 -30.85 10.86
N GLY A 10 -1.47 -29.91 10.99
CA GLY A 10 -1.61 -29.03 12.16
C GLY A 10 -0.61 -27.89 12.24
N LYS A 11 0.34 -27.77 11.30
CA LYS A 11 1.32 -26.68 11.25
C LYS A 11 1.02 -25.67 10.16
N TRP A 12 1.45 -24.44 10.38
CA TRP A 12 1.23 -23.29 9.52
C TRP A 12 2.53 -22.61 9.13
N VAL A 13 2.55 -22.07 7.93
CA VAL A 13 3.60 -21.16 7.42
C VAL A 13 2.92 -19.97 6.78
N MET A 14 3.53 -18.80 6.93
CA MET A 14 3.07 -17.57 6.30
C MET A 14 3.95 -17.27 5.09
N VAL A 15 3.34 -16.85 3.99
CA VAL A 15 4.03 -16.27 2.83
C VAL A 15 3.65 -14.81 2.72
N ASP A 16 4.67 -13.95 2.86
CA ASP A 16 4.60 -12.49 2.92
C ASP A 16 3.83 -11.93 4.12
N LEU A 17 4.20 -10.70 4.52
CA LEU A 17 3.58 -9.91 5.57
C LEU A 17 3.56 -8.43 5.18
N GLY A 18 2.68 -8.10 4.25
CA GLY A 18 2.63 -6.78 3.62
C GLY A 18 1.59 -5.81 4.17
N LEU A 19 1.78 -4.52 3.88
CA LEU A 19 0.83 -3.45 4.20
C LEU A 19 0.11 -2.88 2.96
N THR A 20 -0.76 -1.91 3.16
CA THR A 20 -1.25 -1.05 2.08
C THR A 20 -1.40 0.38 2.59
N PHE A 21 -1.61 1.32 1.68
CA PHE A 21 -1.76 2.73 2.02
C PHE A 21 -3.23 3.07 2.24
N ALA A 22 -3.49 3.99 3.16
CA ALA A 22 -4.84 4.47 3.42
C ALA A 22 -5.39 5.29 2.25
N ASP A 23 -6.66 5.03 1.92
CA ASP A 23 -7.47 5.85 1.03
C ASP A 23 -8.19 6.98 1.81
N PRO A 24 -8.84 7.96 1.14
CA PRO A 24 -9.56 9.04 1.81
C PRO A 24 -10.65 8.61 2.80
N GLY A 25 -11.07 7.34 2.80
CA GLY A 25 -11.98 6.74 3.76
C GLY A 25 -11.36 6.46 5.15
N TYR A 26 -10.04 6.62 5.30
CA TYR A 26 -9.32 6.49 6.58
C TYR A 26 -8.66 7.82 6.97
N PRO A 27 -9.44 8.80 7.45
CA PRO A 27 -8.94 10.15 7.69
C PRO A 27 -7.84 10.18 8.77
N GLY A 28 -6.69 10.74 8.40
CA GLY A 28 -5.52 10.89 9.27
C GLY A 28 -4.68 9.63 9.42
N VAL A 29 -4.98 8.57 8.68
CA VAL A 29 -4.19 7.32 8.66
C VAL A 29 -3.33 7.29 7.40
N GLU A 30 -2.14 6.70 7.52
CA GLU A 30 -1.21 6.53 6.40
C GLU A 30 -1.09 5.08 5.96
N LEU A 31 -0.99 4.16 6.93
CA LEU A 31 -0.74 2.75 6.71
C LEU A 31 -1.89 1.91 7.22
N ILE A 32 -2.23 0.89 6.45
CA ILE A 32 -3.19 -0.15 6.80
C ILE A 32 -2.43 -1.48 6.86
N LEU A 33 -2.63 -2.20 7.96
CA LEU A 33 -2.01 -3.48 8.27
C LEU A 33 -3.06 -4.61 8.23
N PRO A 34 -2.64 -5.85 7.96
CA PRO A 34 -3.52 -7.01 8.03
C PRO A 34 -3.88 -7.33 9.49
N ASP A 35 -5.11 -7.80 9.72
CA ASP A 35 -5.50 -8.41 11.00
C ASP A 35 -5.06 -9.89 11.00
N LEU A 36 -4.19 -10.25 11.95
CA LEU A 36 -3.59 -11.58 12.07
C LEU A 36 -4.27 -12.47 13.13
N SER A 37 -5.40 -12.06 13.71
CA SER A 37 -6.07 -12.76 14.83
C SER A 37 -6.15 -14.28 14.64
N PHE A 38 -6.46 -14.75 13.42
CA PHE A 38 -6.56 -16.18 13.11
C PHE A 38 -5.25 -16.94 13.40
N ILE A 39 -4.10 -16.41 13.00
CA ILE A 39 -2.82 -17.09 13.18
C ILE A 39 -2.21 -16.79 14.55
N GLU A 40 -2.49 -15.63 15.14
CA GLU A 40 -2.07 -15.28 16.50
C GLU A 40 -2.68 -16.23 17.55
N GLU A 41 -3.96 -16.59 17.40
CA GLU A 41 -4.62 -17.62 18.22
C GLU A 41 -3.97 -19.02 18.08
N ARG A 42 -3.13 -19.22 17.05
CA ARG A 42 -2.46 -20.47 16.69
C ARG A 42 -0.93 -20.28 16.61
N ALA A 43 -0.38 -19.31 17.34
CA ALA A 43 1.02 -18.92 17.22
C ALA A 43 1.99 -20.10 17.46
N GLU A 44 1.65 -21.05 18.34
CA GLU A 44 2.46 -22.27 18.60
C GLU A 44 2.58 -23.21 17.39
N ASP A 45 1.66 -23.09 16.43
CA ASP A 45 1.64 -23.88 15.20
C ASP A 45 2.20 -23.13 13.99
N LEU A 46 2.49 -21.83 14.11
CA LEU A 46 3.18 -21.05 13.09
C LEU A 46 4.68 -21.36 13.15
N LEU A 47 5.25 -21.80 12.03
CA LEU A 47 6.65 -22.23 11.97
C LEU A 47 7.60 -21.11 11.52
N GLY A 48 7.10 -20.13 10.77
CA GLY A 48 7.91 -19.09 10.16
C GLY A 48 7.16 -18.30 9.10
N VAL A 49 7.78 -17.19 8.68
CA VAL A 49 7.31 -16.35 7.57
C VAL A 49 8.33 -16.43 6.44
N VAL A 50 7.89 -16.81 5.24
CA VAL A 50 8.73 -16.91 4.04
C VAL A 50 8.38 -15.78 3.09
N LEU A 51 9.38 -15.02 2.65
CA LEU A 51 9.17 -13.76 1.97
C LEU A 51 9.59 -13.88 0.51
N THR A 52 8.70 -13.52 -0.40
CA THR A 52 8.90 -13.64 -1.85
C THR A 52 9.82 -12.54 -2.39
N HIS A 53 9.60 -11.29 -1.94
CA HIS A 53 10.36 -10.12 -2.38
C HIS A 53 10.16 -8.89 -1.48
N GLY A 54 10.94 -7.84 -1.70
CA GLY A 54 11.03 -6.67 -0.82
C GLY A 54 10.03 -5.52 -1.04
N HIS A 55 8.88 -5.73 -1.69
CA HIS A 55 7.87 -4.68 -1.82
C HIS A 55 7.12 -4.40 -0.51
N GLU A 56 6.69 -3.15 -0.30
CA GLU A 56 5.99 -2.72 0.92
C GLU A 56 4.69 -3.51 1.16
N ASP A 57 3.99 -3.87 0.09
CA ASP A 57 2.78 -4.70 0.15
C ASP A 57 3.04 -6.20 0.31
N HIS A 58 4.30 -6.60 0.50
CA HIS A 58 4.78 -7.94 0.87
C HIS A 58 5.60 -7.99 2.17
N ILE A 59 6.32 -6.92 2.54
CA ILE A 59 7.17 -6.89 3.76
C ILE A 59 6.82 -5.76 4.73
N GLY A 60 5.98 -4.81 4.34
CA GLY A 60 5.85 -3.55 5.06
C GLY A 60 5.16 -3.68 6.42
N ALA A 61 4.43 -4.76 6.70
CA ALA A 61 3.81 -4.99 8.01
C ALA A 61 4.75 -5.69 9.01
N ILE A 62 5.89 -6.22 8.56
CA ILE A 62 6.90 -6.88 9.40
C ILE A 62 7.35 -6.04 10.59
N PRO A 63 7.71 -4.74 10.44
CA PRO A 63 8.23 -3.95 11.56
C PRO A 63 7.23 -3.76 12.70
N TYR A 64 5.94 -3.92 12.38
CA TYR A 64 4.84 -3.70 13.31
C TYR A 64 4.35 -4.99 13.97
N LEU A 65 4.44 -6.13 13.27
CA LEU A 65 3.76 -7.36 13.67
C LEU A 65 4.70 -8.55 13.92
N ALA A 66 5.96 -8.51 13.45
CA ALA A 66 6.84 -9.68 13.52
C ALA A 66 7.25 -10.08 14.95
N THR A 67 7.37 -9.12 15.86
CA THR A 67 7.71 -9.40 17.27
C THR A 67 6.60 -10.21 17.93
N ASP A 68 5.34 -9.89 17.66
CA ASP A 68 4.17 -10.55 18.24
C ASP A 68 3.99 -11.98 17.69
N LEU A 69 4.40 -12.21 16.44
CA LEU A 69 4.42 -13.55 15.84
C LEU A 69 5.50 -14.47 16.45
N GLY A 70 6.66 -13.92 16.81
CA GLY A 70 7.72 -14.66 17.53
C GLY A 70 8.36 -15.82 16.75
N VAL A 71 8.28 -15.81 15.42
CA VAL A 71 8.80 -16.88 14.53
C VAL A 71 9.89 -16.35 13.58
N PRO A 72 10.79 -17.22 13.08
CA PRO A 72 11.81 -16.80 12.13
C PRO A 72 11.23 -16.30 10.79
N LEU A 73 11.90 -15.29 10.23
CA LEU A 73 11.65 -14.76 8.90
C LEU A 73 12.69 -15.32 7.93
N TYR A 74 12.26 -15.74 6.74
CA TYR A 74 13.13 -16.26 5.69
C TYR A 74 13.03 -15.33 4.49
N ALA A 75 14.16 -14.76 4.08
CA ALA A 75 14.20 -13.83 2.96
C ALA A 75 15.50 -13.97 2.18
N THR A 76 15.46 -13.56 0.92
CA THR A 76 16.67 -13.42 0.11
C THR A 76 17.50 -12.23 0.59
N ARG A 77 18.77 -12.14 0.19
CA ARG A 77 19.74 -11.17 0.71
C ARG A 77 19.27 -9.72 0.59
N PHE A 78 18.79 -9.32 -0.58
CA PHE A 78 18.28 -7.97 -0.82
C PHE A 78 17.02 -7.70 0.01
N THR A 79 16.08 -8.64 0.05
CA THR A 79 14.84 -8.54 0.84
C THR A 79 15.16 -8.43 2.34
N ALA A 80 16.07 -9.25 2.84
CA ALA A 80 16.55 -9.22 4.21
C ALA A 80 17.20 -7.87 4.56
N ALA A 81 18.01 -7.31 3.67
CA ALA A 81 18.63 -5.99 3.90
C ALA A 81 17.60 -4.86 4.00
N LEU A 82 16.49 -4.93 3.22
CA LEU A 82 15.38 -3.99 3.34
C LEU A 82 14.64 -4.15 4.67
N ILE A 83 14.39 -5.39 5.09
CA ILE A 83 13.72 -5.69 6.36
C ILE A 83 14.58 -5.25 7.53
N GLN A 84 15.87 -5.58 7.53
CA GLN A 84 16.83 -5.18 8.56
C GLN A 84 16.78 -3.67 8.79
N GLY A 85 16.84 -2.88 7.71
CA GLY A 85 16.74 -1.42 7.82
C GLY A 85 15.43 -0.93 8.46
N LYS A 86 14.31 -1.62 8.21
CA LYS A 86 13.03 -1.29 8.84
C LYS A 86 12.98 -1.72 10.31
N LEU A 87 13.53 -2.88 10.64
CA LEU A 87 13.63 -3.37 12.02
C LEU A 87 14.55 -2.46 12.87
N ASP A 88 15.62 -1.94 12.28
CA ASP A 88 16.51 -0.97 12.91
C ASP A 88 15.81 0.39 13.11
N GLU A 89 15.01 0.84 12.14
CA GLU A 89 14.18 2.06 12.25
C GLU A 89 13.19 1.96 13.44
N GLU A 90 12.60 0.78 13.67
CA GLU A 90 11.69 0.50 14.79
C GLU A 90 12.39 0.02 16.09
N GLY A 91 13.72 -0.17 16.07
CA GLY A 91 14.50 -0.61 17.25
C GLY A 91 14.18 -2.03 17.73
N ILE A 92 13.80 -2.94 16.82
CA ILE A 92 13.41 -4.32 17.13
C ILE A 92 14.26 -5.38 16.42
N SER A 93 15.36 -5.00 15.77
CA SER A 93 16.21 -5.93 15.02
C SER A 93 16.76 -7.07 15.87
N ASP A 94 17.10 -6.84 17.14
CA ASP A 94 17.57 -7.89 18.05
C ASP A 94 16.47 -8.86 18.51
N LYS A 95 15.20 -8.58 18.21
CA LYS A 95 14.03 -9.39 18.62
C LYS A 95 13.50 -10.31 17.52
N VAL A 96 13.95 -10.12 16.27
CA VAL A 96 13.42 -10.82 15.10
C VAL A 96 14.52 -11.68 14.49
N ASP A 97 14.30 -13.00 14.44
CA ASP A 97 15.22 -13.95 13.80
C ASP A 97 15.06 -13.88 12.27
N LEU A 98 15.87 -13.04 11.62
CA LEU A 98 15.90 -12.88 10.17
C LEU A 98 16.98 -13.78 9.54
N ARG A 99 16.53 -14.79 8.80
CA ARG A 99 17.39 -15.79 8.15
C ARG A 99 17.50 -15.52 6.65
N ILE A 100 18.74 -15.33 6.20
CA ILE A 100 19.04 -15.09 4.79
C ILE A 100 19.16 -16.43 4.07
N ILE A 101 18.39 -16.59 2.99
CA ILE A 101 18.46 -17.71 2.06
C ILE A 101 18.98 -17.17 0.73
N GLU A 102 20.00 -17.81 0.16
CA GLU A 102 20.48 -17.42 -1.17
C GLU A 102 19.41 -17.71 -2.23
N ASN A 103 19.43 -17.00 -3.36
CA ASN A 103 18.56 -17.33 -4.49
C ASN A 103 18.77 -18.80 -4.88
N GLU A 104 17.69 -19.46 -5.32
CA GLU A 104 17.68 -20.91 -5.61
C GLU A 104 17.91 -21.80 -4.37
N GLY A 105 18.08 -21.21 -3.19
CA GLY A 105 18.25 -21.91 -1.94
C GLY A 105 16.99 -22.66 -1.53
N SER A 106 17.20 -23.75 -0.79
CA SER A 106 16.13 -24.59 -0.24
C SER A 106 16.30 -24.83 1.25
N PHE A 107 15.19 -25.01 1.95
CA PHE A 107 15.15 -25.26 3.38
C PHE A 107 13.85 -25.97 3.79
N GLN A 108 13.82 -26.52 5.00
CA GLN A 108 12.67 -27.25 5.55
C GLN A 108 12.11 -26.52 6.78
N LEU A 109 10.79 -26.42 6.87
CA LEU A 109 10.03 -25.96 8.04
C LEU A 109 8.96 -26.98 8.40
N GLY A 110 9.26 -27.87 9.36
CA GLY A 110 8.35 -28.93 9.76
C GLY A 110 7.92 -29.78 8.55
N PRO A 111 6.62 -29.88 8.23
CA PRO A 111 6.13 -30.65 7.09
C PRO A 111 6.25 -29.91 5.74
N PHE A 112 6.80 -28.70 5.70
CA PHE A 112 6.95 -27.89 4.48
C PHE A 112 8.40 -27.87 4.00
N GLY A 113 8.63 -28.20 2.73
CA GLY A 113 9.88 -27.90 2.03
C GLY A 113 9.72 -26.63 1.20
N PHE A 114 10.74 -25.78 1.15
CA PHE A 114 10.75 -24.55 0.35
C PHE A 114 11.96 -24.54 -0.56
N THR A 115 11.74 -24.13 -1.81
CA THR A 115 12.80 -23.73 -2.75
C THR A 115 12.45 -22.38 -3.36
N TYR A 116 13.38 -21.43 -3.29
CA TYR A 116 13.25 -20.15 -3.99
C TYR A 116 13.47 -20.35 -5.48
N VAL A 117 12.58 -19.79 -6.32
CA VAL A 117 12.67 -19.88 -7.78
C VAL A 117 12.70 -18.46 -8.34
N PRO A 118 13.86 -17.95 -8.81
CA PRO A 118 13.97 -16.58 -9.27
C PRO A 118 13.03 -16.25 -10.43
N LEU A 119 12.27 -15.17 -10.31
CA LEU A 119 11.43 -14.63 -11.37
C LEU A 119 11.73 -13.14 -11.57
N ALA A 120 11.53 -12.64 -12.79
CA ALA A 120 11.71 -11.22 -13.05
C ALA A 120 10.54 -10.44 -12.42
N HIS A 121 10.83 -9.32 -11.78
CA HIS A 121 9.83 -8.38 -11.28
C HIS A 121 10.44 -6.96 -11.27
N SER A 122 9.73 -5.95 -10.76
CA SER A 122 10.27 -4.58 -10.70
C SER A 122 11.34 -4.38 -9.62
N ILE A 123 11.60 -5.37 -8.78
CA ILE A 123 12.56 -5.31 -7.68
C ILE A 123 13.54 -6.50 -7.76
N PRO A 124 14.80 -6.35 -7.30
CA PRO A 124 15.75 -7.45 -7.27
C PRO A 124 15.25 -8.60 -6.40
N GLU A 125 15.68 -9.81 -6.78
CA GLU A 125 15.37 -11.04 -6.04
C GLU A 125 13.86 -11.27 -5.86
N GLY A 126 13.07 -10.93 -6.88
CA GLY A 126 11.71 -11.44 -7.03
C GLY A 126 11.75 -12.96 -7.16
N ASN A 127 11.03 -13.68 -6.30
CA ASN A 127 11.05 -15.13 -6.32
C ASN A 127 9.64 -15.72 -6.18
N ALA A 128 9.38 -16.75 -6.98
CA ALA A 128 8.38 -17.74 -6.64
C ALA A 128 8.88 -18.66 -5.53
N LEU A 129 7.95 -19.33 -4.86
CA LEU A 129 8.21 -20.36 -3.88
C LEU A 129 7.65 -21.69 -4.40
N LEU A 130 8.53 -22.68 -4.56
CA LEU A 130 8.12 -24.08 -4.67
C LEU A 130 7.96 -24.64 -3.25
N ILE A 131 6.71 -24.82 -2.83
CA ILE A 131 6.32 -25.29 -1.50
C ILE A 131 5.96 -26.78 -1.60
N GLU A 132 6.76 -27.63 -1.01
CA GLU A 132 6.52 -29.08 -0.97
C GLU A 132 5.80 -29.47 0.31
N THR A 133 4.74 -30.27 0.18
CA THR A 133 4.01 -30.86 1.31
C THR A 133 3.84 -32.36 1.08
N PRO A 134 3.50 -33.15 2.12
CA PRO A 134 3.17 -34.57 1.97
C PRO A 134 1.99 -34.86 1.02
N TYR A 135 1.18 -33.85 0.67
CA TYR A 135 -0.01 -33.98 -0.17
C TYR A 135 0.18 -33.45 -1.59
N GLY A 136 1.34 -32.84 -1.90
CA GLY A 136 1.62 -32.27 -3.21
C GLY A 136 2.44 -30.98 -3.15
N ARG A 137 2.83 -30.51 -4.34
CA ARG A 137 3.64 -29.30 -4.53
C ARG A 137 2.78 -28.10 -4.89
N ILE A 138 3.04 -26.98 -4.26
CA ILE A 138 2.39 -25.70 -4.54
C ILE A 138 3.45 -24.78 -5.15
N PHE A 139 3.14 -24.18 -6.28
CA PHE A 139 3.98 -23.13 -6.87
C PHE A 139 3.31 -21.78 -6.60
N HIS A 140 3.86 -21.02 -5.65
CA HIS A 140 3.39 -19.66 -5.36
C HIS A 140 4.25 -18.69 -6.15
N THR A 141 3.66 -17.98 -7.11
CA THR A 141 4.45 -17.17 -8.04
C THR A 141 5.14 -15.99 -7.39
N GLY A 142 4.64 -15.53 -6.24
CA GLY A 142 4.86 -14.14 -5.82
C GLY A 142 4.39 -13.20 -6.92
N ASP A 143 5.05 -12.06 -7.03
CA ASP A 143 4.83 -11.10 -8.11
C ASP A 143 5.90 -11.28 -9.17
N TRP A 144 5.49 -11.26 -10.44
CA TRP A 144 6.39 -11.67 -11.52
C TRP A 144 6.00 -11.13 -12.89
N LYS A 145 6.94 -11.19 -13.82
CA LYS A 145 6.73 -11.07 -15.26
C LYS A 145 7.75 -11.95 -16.00
N ILE A 146 7.57 -12.13 -17.30
CA ILE A 146 8.63 -12.61 -18.20
C ILE A 146 9.28 -11.39 -18.83
N ASP A 147 10.49 -11.08 -18.35
CA ASP A 147 11.35 -10.12 -19.00
C ASP A 147 12.31 -10.85 -19.95
N LYS A 148 12.37 -10.43 -21.21
CA LYS A 148 13.28 -10.99 -22.20
C LYS A 148 14.72 -10.51 -21.99
N GLU A 149 14.88 -9.33 -21.40
CA GLU A 149 16.17 -8.67 -21.16
C GLU A 149 16.20 -8.07 -19.75
N PRO A 150 16.12 -8.90 -18.70
CA PRO A 150 16.09 -8.43 -17.31
C PRO A 150 17.40 -7.69 -16.96
N LEU A 151 17.27 -6.47 -16.43
CA LEU A 151 18.44 -5.67 -16.02
C LEU A 151 19.03 -6.09 -14.68
N LEU A 152 18.24 -6.68 -13.78
CA LEU A 152 18.65 -7.04 -12.42
C LEU A 152 18.30 -8.50 -12.11
N GLY A 153 19.31 -9.25 -11.66
CA GLY A 153 19.17 -10.68 -11.35
C GLY A 153 19.12 -11.57 -12.60
N ILE A 154 19.01 -12.88 -12.38
CA ILE A 154 18.87 -13.89 -13.44
C ILE A 154 17.59 -14.68 -13.12
N PRO A 155 16.49 -14.45 -13.83
CA PRO A 155 15.27 -15.22 -13.62
C PRO A 155 15.39 -16.64 -14.21
N SER A 156 14.59 -17.57 -13.70
CA SER A 156 14.51 -18.92 -14.23
C SER A 156 14.03 -18.93 -15.67
N THR A 157 14.62 -19.83 -16.46
CA THR A 157 14.30 -20.08 -17.87
C THR A 157 12.99 -20.84 -18.02
N ALA A 158 12.44 -20.81 -19.23
CA ALA A 158 11.26 -21.62 -19.58
C ALA A 158 11.51 -23.12 -19.39
N GLU A 159 12.73 -23.58 -19.69
CA GLU A 159 13.18 -24.96 -19.52
C GLU A 159 13.21 -25.37 -18.04
N GLU A 160 13.73 -24.52 -17.15
CA GLU A 160 13.77 -24.76 -15.71
C GLU A 160 12.36 -24.80 -15.11
N LEU A 161 11.50 -23.84 -15.47
CA LEU A 161 10.10 -23.81 -15.04
C LEU A 161 9.34 -25.03 -15.56
N THR A 162 9.63 -25.46 -16.80
CA THR A 162 9.05 -26.69 -17.38
C THR A 162 9.49 -27.93 -16.60
N ALA A 163 10.76 -28.02 -16.21
CA ALA A 163 11.29 -29.12 -15.40
C ALA A 163 10.70 -29.15 -13.99
N ILE A 164 10.32 -27.99 -13.42
CA ILE A 164 9.54 -27.93 -12.18
C ILE A 164 8.13 -28.50 -12.41
N GLY A 165 7.46 -28.09 -13.49
CA GLY A 165 6.15 -28.62 -13.87
C GLY A 165 6.14 -30.13 -14.10
N ASP A 166 7.23 -30.69 -14.65
CA ASP A 166 7.38 -32.14 -14.89
C ASP A 166 7.41 -32.97 -13.60
N LYS A 167 7.74 -32.34 -12.46
CA LYS A 167 7.69 -32.99 -11.14
C LYS A 167 6.26 -33.05 -10.57
N GLY A 168 5.27 -32.48 -11.27
CA GLY A 168 3.87 -32.42 -10.87
C GLY A 168 3.60 -31.32 -9.85
N ILE A 169 2.69 -30.41 -10.21
CA ILE A 169 2.28 -29.27 -9.38
C ILE A 169 0.79 -29.37 -9.08
N LEU A 170 0.46 -29.50 -7.80
CA LEU A 170 -0.92 -29.60 -7.32
C LEU A 170 -1.66 -28.26 -7.51
N ALA A 171 -1.04 -27.15 -7.11
CA ALA A 171 -1.67 -25.84 -7.18
C ALA A 171 -0.67 -24.76 -7.61
N LEU A 172 -1.12 -23.90 -8.53
CA LEU A 172 -0.46 -22.65 -8.87
C LEU A 172 -1.19 -21.50 -8.17
N VAL A 173 -0.52 -20.85 -7.23
CA VAL A 173 -1.01 -19.63 -6.56
C VAL A 173 -0.44 -18.45 -7.32
N CYS A 174 -1.27 -17.73 -8.08
CA CYS A 174 -0.81 -16.89 -9.19
C CYS A 174 -1.22 -15.42 -9.07
N ASP A 175 -0.28 -14.52 -9.35
CA ASP A 175 -0.54 -13.08 -9.52
C ASP A 175 -1.61 -12.81 -10.61
N SER A 176 -2.68 -12.10 -10.23
CA SER A 176 -3.81 -11.74 -11.09
C SER A 176 -3.78 -10.30 -11.63
N THR A 177 -2.82 -9.47 -11.20
CA THR A 177 -2.85 -8.00 -11.29
C THR A 177 -3.24 -7.50 -12.67
N ASN A 178 -2.62 -8.06 -13.71
CA ASN A 178 -2.74 -7.61 -15.09
C ASN A 178 -3.52 -8.57 -16.00
N VAL A 179 -4.39 -9.43 -15.45
CA VAL A 179 -5.14 -10.42 -16.26
C VAL A 179 -6.02 -9.81 -17.37
N PHE A 180 -6.43 -8.55 -17.23
CA PHE A 180 -7.19 -7.83 -18.26
C PHE A 180 -6.30 -7.28 -19.38
N ASN A 181 -4.97 -7.32 -19.23
CA ASN A 181 -4.03 -6.90 -20.26
C ASN A 181 -3.83 -8.05 -21.26
N GLU A 182 -4.23 -7.81 -22.50
CA GLU A 182 -4.09 -8.79 -23.59
C GLU A 182 -2.65 -8.83 -24.14
N GLU A 183 -1.86 -7.79 -23.86
CA GLU A 183 -0.46 -7.68 -24.24
C GLU A 183 0.48 -8.13 -23.12
N ALA A 184 1.71 -8.51 -23.47
CA ALA A 184 2.77 -8.80 -22.50
C ALA A 184 3.20 -7.54 -21.74
N SER A 185 3.83 -7.70 -20.57
CA SER A 185 4.22 -6.61 -19.67
C SER A 185 5.28 -5.68 -20.26
N GLY A 186 6.08 -6.16 -21.22
CA GLY A 186 7.22 -5.47 -21.82
C GLY A 186 8.54 -5.66 -21.06
N SER A 187 9.65 -5.24 -21.70
CA SER A 187 11.01 -5.31 -21.13
C SER A 187 11.42 -3.98 -20.52
N GLU A 188 12.23 -4.02 -19.46
CA GLU A 188 12.88 -2.81 -18.94
C GLU A 188 13.88 -2.20 -19.95
N ALA A 189 14.41 -3.01 -20.88
CA ALA A 189 15.27 -2.54 -21.97
C ALA A 189 14.52 -1.61 -22.95
N ASP A 190 13.25 -1.91 -23.25
CA ASP A 190 12.40 -1.05 -24.09
C ASP A 190 12.19 0.32 -23.41
N VAL A 191 11.99 0.31 -22.09
CA VAL A 191 11.87 1.55 -21.30
C VAL A 191 13.14 2.37 -21.33
N ARG A 192 14.32 1.74 -21.28
CA ARG A 192 15.59 2.47 -21.42
C ARG A 192 15.62 3.24 -22.73
N LYS A 193 15.32 2.59 -23.85
CA LYS A 193 15.30 3.22 -25.16
C LYS A 193 14.32 4.39 -25.22
N GLY A 194 13.09 4.21 -24.73
CA GLY A 194 12.10 5.28 -24.69
C GLY A 194 12.53 6.45 -23.80
N LEU A 195 13.17 6.17 -22.66
CA LEU A 195 13.72 7.20 -21.78
C LEU A 195 14.91 7.94 -22.42
N ASP A 196 15.81 7.26 -23.11
CA ASP A 196 16.93 7.89 -23.84
C ASP A 196 16.42 8.86 -24.92
N GLU A 197 15.42 8.45 -25.70
CA GLU A 197 14.80 9.28 -26.72
C GLU A 197 14.14 10.53 -26.12
N VAL A 198 13.33 10.35 -25.06
CA VAL A 198 12.63 11.46 -24.39
C VAL A 198 13.62 12.42 -23.72
N ILE A 199 14.55 11.88 -22.93
CA ILE A 199 15.46 12.68 -22.09
C ILE A 199 16.56 13.33 -22.93
N GLY A 200 17.02 12.65 -23.99
CA GLY A 200 17.98 13.18 -24.96
C GLY A 200 17.43 14.37 -25.75
N ALA A 201 16.11 14.42 -25.99
CA ALA A 201 15.46 15.55 -26.66
C ALA A 201 15.24 16.79 -25.76
N CYS A 202 15.25 16.62 -24.43
CA CYS A 202 15.02 17.69 -23.48
C CYS A 202 16.16 18.72 -23.46
N LYS A 203 15.82 20.01 -23.54
CA LYS A 203 16.80 21.13 -23.57
C LYS A 203 17.09 21.75 -22.19
N ALA A 204 16.27 21.44 -21.19
CA ALA A 204 16.39 21.95 -19.83
C ALA A 204 16.44 20.80 -18.82
N ARG A 205 16.04 21.03 -17.57
CA ARG A 205 16.09 20.01 -16.52
C ARG A 205 15.03 18.96 -16.76
N VAL A 206 15.36 17.70 -16.47
CA VAL A 206 14.39 16.61 -16.48
C VAL A 206 14.21 16.06 -15.08
N LEU A 207 12.96 15.90 -14.67
CA LEU A 207 12.60 15.16 -13.46
C LEU A 207 11.82 13.91 -13.86
N VAL A 208 12.30 12.75 -13.45
CA VAL A 208 11.63 11.47 -13.69
C VAL A 208 11.07 10.95 -12.39
N THR A 209 9.80 10.57 -12.40
CA THR A 209 9.11 10.01 -11.24
C THR A 209 9.07 8.50 -11.34
N THR A 210 9.36 7.80 -10.25
CA THR A 210 9.29 6.33 -10.19
C THR A 210 8.94 5.84 -8.79
N PHE A 211 8.49 4.59 -8.68
CA PHE A 211 8.34 3.93 -7.40
C PHE A 211 9.70 3.67 -6.80
N ALA A 212 9.87 3.99 -5.52
CA ALA A 212 11.15 3.82 -4.86
C ALA A 212 11.61 2.35 -4.86
N SER A 213 10.69 1.39 -4.81
CA SER A 213 11.04 -0.03 -4.86
C SER A 213 11.51 -0.52 -6.23
N ASN A 214 11.32 0.25 -7.31
CA ASN A 214 11.66 -0.18 -8.66
C ASN A 214 13.16 0.01 -8.94
N ALA A 215 14.00 -0.86 -8.36
CA ALA A 215 15.45 -0.74 -8.52
C ALA A 215 15.90 -0.98 -9.98
N ALA A 216 15.14 -1.77 -10.76
CA ALA A 216 15.42 -1.97 -12.19
C ALA A 216 15.29 -0.64 -12.95
N ARG A 217 14.23 0.12 -12.69
CA ARG A 217 14.05 1.47 -13.24
C ARG A 217 15.14 2.43 -12.76
N LEU A 218 15.63 2.29 -11.53
CA LEU A 218 16.75 3.11 -11.07
C LEU A 218 18.01 2.79 -11.87
N GLN A 219 18.35 1.51 -12.09
CA GLN A 219 19.46 1.13 -12.96
C GLN A 219 19.31 1.77 -14.34
N THR A 220 18.14 1.65 -14.96
CA THR A 220 17.80 2.29 -16.24
C THR A 220 18.03 3.81 -16.21
N LEU A 221 17.51 4.51 -15.20
CA LEU A 221 17.69 5.95 -15.08
C LEU A 221 19.15 6.34 -14.82
N GLY A 222 19.93 5.49 -14.16
CA GLY A 222 21.37 5.68 -14.01
C GLY A 222 22.10 5.61 -15.34
N GLU A 223 21.76 4.65 -16.18
CA GLU A 223 22.30 4.47 -17.53
C GLU A 223 21.90 5.62 -18.45
N VAL A 224 20.61 5.98 -18.47
CA VAL A 224 20.10 7.13 -19.24
C VAL A 224 20.78 8.44 -18.82
N ALA A 225 21.09 8.62 -17.53
CA ALA A 225 21.85 9.78 -17.06
C ALA A 225 23.25 9.84 -17.71
N GLN A 226 23.92 8.70 -17.83
CA GLN A 226 25.24 8.59 -18.43
C GLN A 226 25.17 8.83 -19.94
N ASP A 227 24.21 8.19 -20.62
CA ASP A 227 24.00 8.28 -22.07
C ASP A 227 23.66 9.71 -22.51
N THR A 228 22.89 10.43 -21.69
CA THR A 228 22.51 11.84 -21.96
C THR A 228 23.46 12.87 -21.36
N GLY A 229 24.53 12.44 -20.68
CA GLY A 229 25.54 13.33 -20.08
C GLY A 229 25.04 14.15 -18.88
N ARG A 230 23.92 13.74 -18.25
CA ARG A 230 23.28 14.44 -17.14
C ARG A 230 23.79 13.96 -15.78
N LYS A 231 23.98 14.90 -14.85
CA LYS A 231 24.27 14.64 -13.44
C LYS A 231 22.99 14.27 -12.70
N LEU A 232 23.07 13.22 -11.90
CA LEU A 232 21.90 12.62 -11.25
C LEU A 232 21.71 13.16 -9.83
N CYS A 233 20.51 13.66 -9.55
CA CYS A 233 20.06 14.02 -8.20
C CYS A 233 18.87 13.13 -7.82
N VAL A 234 18.78 12.74 -6.55
CA VAL A 234 17.65 11.95 -6.04
C VAL A 234 16.84 12.80 -5.05
N ALA A 235 15.52 12.71 -5.13
CA ALA A 235 14.57 13.42 -4.30
C ALA A 235 13.59 12.43 -3.64
N GLY A 236 13.98 11.90 -2.48
CA GLY A 236 13.12 11.08 -1.64
C GLY A 236 13.91 10.08 -0.80
N ARG A 237 13.65 10.07 0.52
CA ARG A 237 14.35 9.19 1.47
C ARG A 237 14.25 7.70 1.11
N SER A 238 13.12 7.26 0.56
CA SER A 238 12.93 5.89 0.12
C SER A 238 13.80 5.53 -1.10
N LEU A 239 14.06 6.48 -2.01
CA LEU A 239 15.00 6.31 -3.12
C LEU A 239 16.46 6.27 -2.62
N ASP A 240 16.83 7.09 -1.63
CA ASP A 240 18.16 7.01 -1.03
C ASP A 240 18.38 5.65 -0.36
N ARG A 241 17.37 5.15 0.36
CA ARG A 241 17.39 3.85 1.02
C ARG A 241 17.54 2.71 0.02
N ILE A 242 16.71 2.65 -1.03
CA ILE A 242 16.76 1.54 -2.01
C ILE A 242 18.11 1.53 -2.75
N ILE A 243 18.66 2.70 -3.12
CA ILE A 243 19.94 2.78 -3.84
C ILE A 243 21.07 2.26 -2.95
N ARG A 244 21.09 2.67 -1.67
CA ARG A 244 22.06 2.20 -0.68
C ARG A 244 21.97 0.69 -0.49
N VAL A 245 20.77 0.15 -0.28
CA VAL A 245 20.55 -1.29 -0.04
C VAL A 245 20.89 -2.12 -1.28
N ALA A 246 20.49 -1.66 -2.47
CA ALA A 246 20.82 -2.30 -3.73
C ALA A 246 22.34 -2.38 -3.94
N LYS A 247 23.05 -1.26 -3.74
CA LYS A 247 24.53 -1.22 -3.81
C LYS A 247 25.19 -2.18 -2.82
N ALA A 248 24.74 -2.17 -1.56
CA ALA A 248 25.26 -3.06 -0.53
C ALA A 248 25.00 -4.55 -0.83
N SER A 249 23.91 -4.85 -1.52
CA SER A 249 23.53 -6.21 -1.92
C SER A 249 24.16 -6.64 -3.26
N GLY A 250 25.01 -5.81 -3.88
CA GLY A 250 25.69 -6.13 -5.12
C GLY A 250 24.93 -5.78 -6.40
N TYR A 251 23.82 -5.05 -6.31
CA TYR A 251 23.11 -4.44 -7.43
C TYR A 251 23.55 -2.98 -7.65
N LEU A 252 23.13 -2.35 -8.74
CA LEU A 252 23.45 -0.93 -9.04
C LEU A 252 24.97 -0.61 -9.01
N LYS A 253 25.84 -1.57 -9.36
CA LYS A 253 27.31 -1.42 -9.28
C LYS A 253 27.84 -0.28 -10.15
N ASN A 254 27.23 -0.04 -11.31
CA ASN A 254 27.62 0.99 -12.26
C ASN A 254 26.78 2.28 -12.16
N PHE A 255 25.96 2.40 -11.12
CA PHE A 255 25.05 3.53 -10.96
C PHE A 255 25.84 4.83 -10.71
N PRO A 256 25.53 5.91 -11.45
CA PRO A 256 26.34 7.14 -11.44
C PRO A 256 26.40 7.79 -10.05
N PRO A 257 27.45 8.59 -9.77
CA PRO A 257 27.53 9.35 -8.54
C PRO A 257 26.37 10.36 -8.47
N LEU A 258 25.77 10.44 -7.28
CA LEU A 258 24.69 11.39 -7.00
C LEU A 258 25.27 12.76 -6.64
N ILE A 259 24.66 13.81 -7.14
CA ILE A 259 24.87 15.18 -6.67
C ILE A 259 23.78 15.54 -5.65
N ASP A 260 24.10 16.42 -4.70
CA ASP A 260 23.12 16.95 -3.77
C ASP A 260 22.17 17.96 -4.45
N VAL A 261 21.07 18.27 -3.74
CA VAL A 261 20.02 19.17 -4.23
C VAL A 261 20.56 20.58 -4.50
N ASP A 262 21.44 21.09 -3.64
CA ASP A 262 21.99 22.44 -3.78
C ASP A 262 22.87 22.56 -5.04
N THR A 263 23.66 21.52 -5.32
CA THR A 263 24.48 21.40 -6.52
C THR A 263 23.60 21.27 -7.75
N ALA A 264 22.56 20.44 -7.70
CA ALA A 264 21.60 20.27 -8.80
C ALA A 264 20.89 21.59 -9.18
N MET A 265 20.66 22.47 -8.20
CA MET A 265 20.06 23.79 -8.44
C MET A 265 21.05 24.84 -8.95
N LYS A 266 22.37 24.64 -8.77
CA LYS A 266 23.44 25.54 -9.24
C LYS A 266 23.97 25.21 -10.63
N LEU A 267 23.86 23.95 -11.06
CA LEU A 267 24.31 23.52 -12.39
C LEU A 267 23.38 24.02 -13.50
N PRO A 268 23.88 24.11 -14.75
CA PRO A 268 23.03 24.39 -15.91
C PRO A 268 21.86 23.40 -15.98
N PRO A 269 20.60 23.85 -16.18
CA PRO A 269 19.43 22.95 -16.15
C PRO A 269 19.54 21.73 -17.07
N ARG A 270 20.10 21.92 -18.27
CA ARG A 270 20.30 20.84 -19.26
C ARG A 270 21.25 19.73 -18.80
N ASP A 271 22.09 19.99 -17.81
CA ASP A 271 23.08 19.04 -17.32
C ASP A 271 22.54 18.23 -16.14
N VAL A 272 21.26 18.40 -15.75
CA VAL A 272 20.69 17.82 -14.53
C VAL A 272 19.51 16.91 -14.85
N MET A 273 19.53 15.71 -14.25
CA MET A 273 18.37 14.84 -14.14
C MET A 273 18.05 14.58 -12.66
N ILE A 274 16.76 14.66 -12.31
CA ILE A 274 16.26 14.40 -10.96
C ILE A 274 15.40 13.14 -10.98
N ILE A 275 15.66 12.19 -10.09
CA ILE A 275 14.75 11.07 -9.81
C ILE A 275 13.94 11.43 -8.57
N ALA A 276 12.61 11.42 -8.66
CA ALA A 276 11.74 11.79 -7.56
C ALA A 276 10.67 10.73 -7.26
N THR A 277 10.25 10.67 -6.00
CA THR A 277 9.02 9.97 -5.59
C THR A 277 7.79 10.85 -5.83
N GLY A 278 6.60 10.26 -5.76
CA GLY A 278 5.34 11.02 -5.77
C GLY A 278 4.58 11.01 -7.10
N GLY A 279 4.92 10.08 -8.00
CA GLY A 279 4.23 9.92 -9.28
C GLY A 279 2.73 9.58 -9.15
N GLN A 280 2.27 9.15 -7.96
CA GLN A 280 0.88 8.79 -7.68
C GLN A 280 0.09 9.90 -6.98
N GLY A 281 0.64 11.11 -6.81
CA GLY A 281 -0.09 12.22 -6.21
C GLY A 281 0.04 12.32 -4.69
N GLU A 282 0.94 11.57 -4.07
CA GLU A 282 1.12 11.55 -2.62
C GLU A 282 1.55 12.92 -2.09
N ALA A 283 0.74 13.51 -1.21
CA ALA A 283 0.89 14.92 -0.80
C ALA A 283 2.26 15.27 -0.19
N ARG A 284 2.89 14.32 0.52
CA ARG A 284 4.20 14.52 1.17
C ARG A 284 5.39 14.06 0.34
N ALA A 285 5.15 13.41 -0.81
CA ALA A 285 6.23 12.94 -1.68
C ALA A 285 6.92 14.11 -2.40
N ALA A 286 8.10 13.84 -2.94
CA ALA A 286 8.96 14.89 -3.49
C ALA A 286 8.30 15.65 -4.64
N LEU A 287 7.67 14.96 -5.60
CA LEU A 287 7.02 15.60 -6.74
C LEU A 287 5.93 16.59 -6.32
N SER A 288 5.06 16.20 -5.37
CA SER A 288 3.99 17.08 -4.90
C SER A 288 4.56 18.35 -4.26
N ARG A 289 5.56 18.19 -3.40
CA ARG A 289 6.25 19.33 -2.77
C ARG A 289 6.96 20.23 -3.77
N ILE A 290 7.53 19.66 -4.83
CA ILE A 290 8.15 20.42 -5.94
C ILE A 290 7.08 21.20 -6.72
N ALA A 291 5.97 20.54 -7.08
CA ALA A 291 4.88 21.15 -7.81
C ALA A 291 4.27 22.34 -7.05
N PHE A 292 4.16 22.26 -5.71
CA PHE A 292 3.62 23.31 -4.84
C PHE A 292 4.69 24.16 -4.12
N ASP A 293 5.93 24.21 -4.63
CA ASP A 293 7.02 25.06 -4.14
C ASP A 293 7.43 24.90 -2.66
N SER A 294 7.07 23.79 -2.02
CA SER A 294 7.46 23.45 -0.64
C SER A 294 8.68 22.52 -0.56
N HIS A 295 9.34 22.27 -1.70
CA HIS A 295 10.62 21.57 -1.81
C HIS A 295 11.77 22.55 -2.19
N PRO A 296 13.02 22.29 -1.77
CA PRO A 296 14.19 23.06 -2.22
C PRO A 296 14.45 22.98 -3.72
N ILE A 297 14.16 21.83 -4.34
CA ILE A 297 14.18 21.69 -5.81
C ILE A 297 13.09 22.57 -6.41
N LYS A 298 13.49 23.41 -7.37
CA LYS A 298 12.59 24.27 -8.16
C LYS A 298 12.63 23.86 -9.63
N LEU A 299 11.45 23.75 -10.23
CA LEU A 299 11.29 23.59 -11.69
C LEU A 299 10.84 24.91 -12.31
N SER A 300 11.20 25.14 -13.56
CA SER A 300 10.93 26.36 -14.32
C SER A 300 10.35 26.04 -15.70
N ALA A 301 9.84 27.06 -16.38
CA ALA A 301 9.29 26.91 -17.72
C ALA A 301 10.33 26.26 -18.68
N GLY A 302 9.89 25.24 -19.41
CA GLY A 302 10.74 24.45 -20.32
C GLY A 302 11.43 23.24 -19.67
N ASP A 303 11.37 23.08 -18.35
CA ASP A 303 11.72 21.80 -17.70
C ASP A 303 10.68 20.72 -18.06
N THR A 304 11.09 19.46 -17.99
CA THR A 304 10.23 18.31 -18.32
C THR A 304 10.06 17.39 -17.11
N VAL A 305 8.83 16.97 -16.83
CA VAL A 305 8.49 15.93 -15.85
C VAL A 305 8.04 14.67 -16.58
N VAL A 306 8.76 13.57 -16.38
CA VAL A 306 8.44 12.25 -16.93
C VAL A 306 7.77 11.40 -15.85
N PHE A 307 6.53 10.99 -16.09
CA PHE A 307 5.79 10.06 -15.27
C PHE A 307 6.12 8.62 -15.66
N SER A 308 7.20 8.07 -15.08
CA SER A 308 7.70 6.72 -15.37
C SER A 308 7.00 5.66 -14.48
N SER A 309 5.69 5.81 -14.30
CA SER A 309 4.83 4.94 -13.52
C SER A 309 3.42 4.94 -14.09
N LYS A 310 2.78 3.77 -14.16
CA LYS A 310 1.35 3.67 -14.46
C LYS A 310 0.52 4.27 -13.32
N GLN A 311 -0.56 4.95 -13.69
CA GLN A 311 -1.54 5.47 -12.74
C GLN A 311 -2.26 4.32 -12.02
N ILE A 312 -2.21 4.31 -10.69
CA ILE A 312 -2.96 3.36 -9.86
C ILE A 312 -4.42 3.84 -9.77
N PRO A 313 -5.42 2.96 -10.00
CA PRO A 313 -6.83 3.31 -9.83
C PRO A 313 -7.13 3.92 -8.45
N GLY A 314 -7.84 5.05 -8.43
CA GLY A 314 -8.17 5.82 -7.23
C GLY A 314 -7.27 7.04 -7.00
N ASN A 315 -6.10 7.11 -7.64
CA ASN A 315 -5.15 8.21 -7.51
C ASN A 315 -5.31 9.29 -8.61
N GLU A 316 -6.30 9.15 -9.49
CA GLU A 316 -6.46 10.00 -10.68
C GLU A 316 -6.57 11.49 -10.33
N ILE A 317 -7.37 11.80 -9.31
CA ILE A 317 -7.59 13.17 -8.85
C ILE A 317 -6.30 13.76 -8.26
N ALA A 318 -5.56 12.98 -7.48
CA ALA A 318 -4.33 13.43 -6.84
C ALA A 318 -3.23 13.72 -7.88
N ILE A 319 -3.05 12.82 -8.84
CA ILE A 319 -2.12 12.99 -9.97
C ILE A 319 -2.52 14.21 -10.80
N GLY A 320 -3.81 14.34 -11.15
CA GLY A 320 -4.31 15.46 -11.94
C GLY A 320 -4.06 16.82 -11.29
N ARG A 321 -4.15 16.93 -9.95
CA ARG A 321 -3.80 18.16 -9.23
C ARG A 321 -2.33 18.55 -9.39
N ILE A 322 -1.42 17.58 -9.32
CA ILE A 322 0.00 17.81 -9.55
C ILE A 322 0.25 18.23 -11.00
N GLN A 323 -0.33 17.51 -11.96
CA GLN A 323 -0.18 17.82 -13.38
C GLN A 323 -0.67 19.24 -13.72
N ASN A 324 -1.80 19.67 -13.15
CA ASN A 324 -2.30 21.04 -13.30
C ASN A 324 -1.36 22.08 -12.69
N ALA A 325 -0.78 21.82 -11.51
CA ALA A 325 0.18 22.71 -10.88
C ALA A 325 1.48 22.84 -11.70
N LEU A 326 1.96 21.74 -12.29
CA LEU A 326 3.12 21.74 -13.20
C LEU A 326 2.80 22.49 -14.51
N ALA A 327 1.62 22.24 -15.10
CA ALA A 327 1.17 22.92 -16.31
C ALA A 327 1.06 24.44 -16.13
N ALA A 328 0.58 24.90 -14.97
CA ALA A 328 0.51 26.32 -14.63
C ALA A 328 1.90 27.01 -14.65
N LYS A 329 2.97 26.23 -14.44
CA LYS A 329 4.37 26.69 -14.49
C LYS A 329 5.01 26.52 -15.87
N ARG A 330 4.26 26.07 -16.88
CA ARG A 330 4.75 25.75 -18.24
C ARG A 330 5.86 24.69 -18.22
N ILE A 331 5.69 23.69 -17.36
CA ILE A 331 6.53 22.50 -17.29
C ILE A 331 5.93 21.47 -18.26
N ASP A 332 6.75 20.91 -19.13
CA ASP A 332 6.34 19.88 -20.06
C ASP A 332 6.16 18.55 -19.32
N MET A 333 5.20 17.73 -19.74
CA MET A 333 4.90 16.47 -19.09
C MET A 333 4.86 15.33 -20.11
N VAL A 334 5.52 14.23 -19.77
CA VAL A 334 5.52 12.98 -20.56
C VAL A 334 4.96 11.86 -19.69
N THR A 335 4.02 11.11 -20.24
CA THR A 335 3.36 9.97 -19.58
C THR A 335 3.56 8.69 -20.39
N ASP A 336 3.26 7.55 -19.77
CA ASP A 336 3.24 6.23 -20.39
C ASP A 336 2.29 6.11 -21.60
N ARG A 337 1.34 7.05 -21.74
CA ARG A 337 0.46 7.15 -22.92
C ARG A 337 1.11 7.82 -24.13
N GLN A 338 2.19 8.56 -23.93
CA GLN A 338 2.85 9.37 -24.96
C GLN A 338 4.18 8.77 -25.41
N ALA A 339 4.85 8.02 -24.54
CA ALA A 339 6.13 7.40 -24.80
C ALA A 339 6.31 6.12 -23.97
N GLU A 340 7.18 5.23 -24.43
CA GLU A 340 7.55 3.98 -23.75
C GLU A 340 8.48 4.27 -22.55
N VAL A 341 7.94 4.95 -21.52
CA VAL A 341 8.67 5.34 -20.31
C VAL A 341 8.30 4.49 -19.10
N HIS A 342 7.46 3.46 -19.28
CA HIS A 342 7.04 2.56 -18.22
C HIS A 342 6.61 1.21 -18.79
N VAL A 343 7.02 0.14 -18.10
CA VAL A 343 6.49 -1.22 -18.22
C VAL A 343 6.01 -1.70 -16.87
N SER A 344 5.04 -2.62 -16.88
CA SER A 344 4.52 -3.20 -15.65
C SER A 344 5.47 -4.25 -15.07
N GLY A 345 5.42 -4.44 -13.76
CA GLY A 345 6.10 -5.55 -13.09
C GLY A 345 5.31 -6.86 -13.11
N HIS A 346 4.06 -6.85 -13.58
CA HIS A 346 3.12 -7.98 -13.47
C HIS A 346 2.71 -8.53 -14.83
N PRO A 347 2.33 -9.82 -14.95
CA PRO A 347 2.24 -10.52 -16.22
C PRO A 347 0.93 -10.21 -16.94
N GLY A 348 1.01 -9.99 -18.25
CA GLY A 348 -0.17 -9.98 -19.12
C GLY A 348 -0.64 -11.39 -19.49
N ARG A 349 -1.74 -11.50 -20.24
CA ARG A 349 -2.28 -12.79 -20.69
C ARG A 349 -1.28 -13.70 -21.41
N PRO A 350 -0.42 -13.21 -22.33
CA PRO A 350 0.55 -14.08 -23.01
C PRO A 350 1.52 -14.75 -22.03
N GLU A 351 1.93 -14.04 -20.99
CA GLU A 351 2.85 -14.53 -19.97
C GLU A 351 2.17 -15.50 -19.03
N LEU A 352 0.95 -15.17 -18.57
CA LEU A 352 0.11 -16.09 -17.80
C LEU A 352 -0.08 -17.42 -18.52
N ALA A 353 -0.41 -17.42 -19.82
CA ALA A 353 -0.55 -18.63 -20.62
C ALA A 353 0.77 -19.42 -20.72
N ALA A 354 1.90 -18.73 -20.88
CA ALA A 354 3.22 -19.37 -20.88
C ALA A 354 3.51 -20.08 -19.55
N MET A 355 3.26 -19.40 -18.41
CA MET A 355 3.40 -19.98 -17.08
C MET A 355 2.51 -21.21 -16.87
N TYR A 356 1.24 -21.15 -17.30
CA TYR A 356 0.34 -22.30 -17.22
C TYR A 356 0.87 -23.51 -18.01
N LYS A 357 1.42 -23.25 -19.21
CA LYS A 357 2.02 -24.28 -20.05
C LYS A 357 3.29 -24.89 -19.46
N TRP A 358 4.13 -24.09 -18.80
CA TRP A 358 5.38 -24.57 -18.18
C TRP A 358 5.13 -25.32 -16.87
N ILE A 359 4.25 -24.80 -16.01
CA ILE A 359 4.02 -25.35 -14.68
C ILE A 359 3.01 -26.52 -14.70
N ARG A 360 2.06 -26.51 -15.64
CA ARG A 360 1.01 -27.55 -15.79
C ARG A 360 0.32 -27.90 -14.45
N PRO A 361 -0.23 -26.90 -13.72
CA PRO A 361 -0.83 -27.16 -12.42
C PRO A 361 -2.17 -27.89 -12.54
N GLU A 362 -2.51 -28.71 -11.54
CA GLU A 362 -3.86 -29.30 -11.44
C GLU A 362 -4.92 -28.26 -11.03
N ILE A 363 -4.53 -27.28 -10.20
CA ILE A 363 -5.39 -26.26 -9.61
C ILE A 363 -4.83 -24.87 -9.86
N ILE A 364 -5.68 -23.93 -10.29
CA ILE A 364 -5.38 -22.50 -10.25
C ILE A 364 -5.99 -21.87 -8.99
N LEU A 365 -5.19 -21.10 -8.26
CA LEU A 365 -5.60 -20.26 -7.13
C LEU A 365 -5.17 -18.80 -7.40
N PRO A 366 -6.01 -17.99 -8.05
CA PRO A 366 -5.71 -16.59 -8.33
C PRO A 366 -5.52 -15.77 -7.04
N VAL A 367 -4.47 -14.97 -6.94
CA VAL A 367 -4.18 -14.05 -5.83
C VAL A 367 -3.68 -12.70 -6.37
N HIS A 368 -3.30 -11.76 -5.49
CA HIS A 368 -2.71 -10.48 -5.88
C HIS A 368 -3.59 -9.66 -6.85
N GLY A 369 -4.86 -9.48 -6.49
CA GLY A 369 -5.79 -8.67 -7.28
C GLY A 369 -7.16 -8.52 -6.63
N GLU A 370 -7.94 -7.53 -7.06
CA GLU A 370 -9.35 -7.45 -6.67
C GLU A 370 -10.14 -8.68 -7.15
N LEU A 371 -11.31 -8.93 -6.57
CA LEU A 371 -12.16 -10.08 -6.91
C LEU A 371 -12.43 -10.22 -8.42
N ARG A 372 -12.57 -9.10 -9.15
CA ARG A 372 -12.73 -9.10 -10.61
C ARG A 372 -11.52 -9.67 -11.36
N HIS A 373 -10.31 -9.40 -10.89
CA HIS A 373 -9.07 -9.93 -11.48
C HIS A 373 -8.98 -11.44 -11.21
N MET A 374 -9.20 -11.86 -9.96
CA MET A 374 -9.15 -13.27 -9.58
C MET A 374 -10.20 -14.10 -10.36
N ALA A 375 -11.42 -13.57 -10.51
CA ALA A 375 -12.47 -14.22 -11.30
C ALA A 375 -12.13 -14.32 -12.78
N GLU A 376 -11.52 -13.28 -13.36
CA GLU A 376 -11.08 -13.31 -14.76
C GLU A 376 -9.92 -14.30 -14.95
N GLN A 377 -8.96 -14.34 -14.04
CA GLN A 377 -7.83 -15.28 -14.14
C GLN A 377 -8.28 -16.73 -14.05
N ALA A 378 -9.24 -17.05 -13.17
CA ALA A 378 -9.84 -18.38 -13.11
C ALA A 378 -10.54 -18.76 -14.43
N ARG A 379 -11.23 -17.81 -15.07
CA ARG A 379 -11.87 -18.05 -16.38
C ARG A 379 -10.82 -18.27 -17.47
N PHE A 380 -9.79 -17.44 -17.50
CA PHE A 380 -8.70 -17.53 -18.47
C PHE A 380 -7.92 -18.84 -18.32
N ALA A 381 -7.52 -19.20 -17.11
CA ALA A 381 -6.85 -20.47 -16.80
C ALA A 381 -7.67 -21.69 -17.23
N LYS A 382 -9.00 -21.65 -17.07
CA LYS A 382 -9.90 -22.70 -17.58
C LYS A 382 -9.89 -22.80 -19.10
N ALA A 383 -9.85 -21.67 -19.81
CA ALA A 383 -9.73 -21.64 -21.27
C ALA A 383 -8.37 -22.19 -21.73
N GLU A 384 -7.32 -21.96 -20.96
CA GLU A 384 -5.95 -22.49 -21.17
C GLU A 384 -5.77 -23.96 -20.69
N GLY A 385 -6.85 -24.62 -20.26
CA GLY A 385 -6.86 -26.06 -19.97
C GLY A 385 -6.66 -26.47 -18.51
N ILE A 386 -6.56 -25.53 -17.56
CA ILE A 386 -6.51 -25.85 -16.13
C ILE A 386 -7.93 -26.14 -15.64
N ALA A 387 -8.22 -27.43 -15.40
CA ALA A 387 -9.59 -27.90 -15.17
C ALA A 387 -10.19 -27.46 -13.82
N ARG A 388 -9.36 -27.30 -12.78
CA ARG A 388 -9.81 -26.98 -11.42
C ARG A 388 -9.33 -25.59 -11.03
N GLY A 389 -10.25 -24.76 -10.55
CA GLY A 389 -9.93 -23.45 -10.01
C GLY A 389 -10.95 -23.04 -8.98
N ILE A 390 -10.53 -22.20 -8.03
CA ILE A 390 -11.41 -21.60 -7.04
C ILE A 390 -11.08 -20.12 -6.93
N VAL A 391 -12.12 -19.29 -6.82
CA VAL A 391 -11.98 -17.85 -6.59
C VAL A 391 -12.40 -17.59 -5.16
N GLN A 392 -11.46 -17.09 -4.37
CA GLN A 392 -11.60 -16.89 -2.95
C GLN A 392 -11.58 -15.41 -2.58
N SER A 393 -11.93 -15.12 -1.33
CA SER A 393 -11.75 -13.81 -0.70
C SER A 393 -10.88 -13.94 0.54
N ASN A 394 -10.40 -12.83 1.08
CA ASN A 394 -9.65 -12.83 2.34
C ASN A 394 -10.44 -13.60 3.42
N GLY A 395 -9.76 -14.51 4.12
CA GLY A 395 -10.34 -15.35 5.17
C GLY A 395 -10.98 -16.65 4.70
N THR A 396 -11.16 -16.85 3.38
CA THR A 396 -11.68 -18.13 2.89
C THR A 396 -10.67 -19.25 3.12
N LEU A 397 -11.06 -20.28 3.87
CA LEU A 397 -10.26 -21.49 4.08
C LEU A 397 -10.47 -22.46 2.90
N VAL A 398 -9.42 -22.70 2.13
CA VAL A 398 -9.46 -23.59 0.96
C VAL A 398 -8.67 -24.87 1.25
N ARG A 399 -9.35 -26.02 1.20
CA ARG A 399 -8.71 -27.33 1.19
C ARG A 399 -8.31 -27.67 -0.25
N LEU A 400 -7.02 -27.88 -0.52
CA LEU A 400 -6.51 -28.18 -1.86
C LEU A 400 -6.48 -29.69 -2.20
N ALA A 401 -6.26 -30.55 -1.21
CA ALA A 401 -6.14 -32.00 -1.35
C ALA A 401 -6.94 -32.75 -0.26
N PRO A 402 -7.33 -34.02 -0.48
CA PRO A 402 -7.08 -34.86 -1.66
C PRO A 402 -8.09 -34.72 -2.82
N GLU A 403 -9.26 -34.10 -2.61
CA GLU A 403 -10.37 -34.08 -3.59
C GLU A 403 -10.41 -32.83 -4.48
N GLY A 404 -9.30 -32.09 -4.57
CA GLY A 404 -9.26 -30.79 -5.25
C GLY A 404 -9.76 -29.63 -4.37
N PRO A 405 -9.80 -28.41 -4.95
CA PRO A 405 -10.01 -27.19 -4.19
C PRO A 405 -11.46 -27.08 -3.71
N LYS A 406 -11.65 -26.96 -2.40
CA LYS A 406 -12.96 -26.77 -1.78
C LYS A 406 -12.87 -25.73 -0.68
N ALA A 407 -13.75 -24.73 -0.72
CA ALA A 407 -13.96 -23.83 0.41
C ALA A 407 -14.58 -24.63 1.56
N ILE A 408 -13.90 -24.67 2.70
CA ILE A 408 -14.33 -25.42 3.90
C ILE A 408 -14.72 -24.52 5.06
N GLY A 409 -14.47 -23.22 4.95
CA GLY A 409 -14.79 -22.25 5.99
C GLY A 409 -14.48 -20.82 5.57
N GLN A 410 -14.88 -19.89 6.42
CA GLN A 410 -14.61 -18.47 6.28
C GLN A 410 -14.23 -17.94 7.66
N GLU A 411 -13.01 -17.43 7.77
CA GLU A 411 -12.47 -16.87 8.99
C GLU A 411 -12.71 -15.36 9.05
N ARG A 412 -12.66 -14.84 10.27
CA ARG A 412 -12.71 -13.40 10.50
C ARG A 412 -11.46 -12.77 9.89
N VAL A 413 -11.69 -11.72 9.13
CA VAL A 413 -10.64 -10.85 8.61
C VAL A 413 -10.95 -9.42 8.97
N GLY A 414 -9.89 -8.64 9.11
CA GLY A 414 -9.96 -7.24 9.48
C GLY A 414 -8.86 -6.45 8.81
N ARG A 415 -8.92 -5.14 9.03
CA ARG A 415 -7.85 -4.20 8.72
C ARG A 415 -7.49 -3.50 10.00
N LEU A 416 -6.20 -3.34 10.24
CA LEU A 416 -5.68 -2.52 11.30
C LEU A 416 -5.15 -1.22 10.66
N VAL A 417 -5.18 -0.12 11.42
CA VAL A 417 -4.61 1.17 11.02
C VAL A 417 -3.52 1.55 11.99
N LEU A 418 -2.40 2.04 11.46
CA LEU A 418 -1.39 2.73 12.26
C LEU A 418 -1.77 4.21 12.33
N ASP A 419 -2.20 4.65 13.50
CA ASP A 419 -2.66 6.03 13.77
C ASP A 419 -1.74 6.66 14.81
N GLY A 420 -0.75 7.42 14.35
CA GLY A 420 0.39 7.80 15.19
C GLY A 420 1.21 6.57 15.57
N ASP A 421 1.39 6.33 16.87
CA ASP A 421 2.18 5.22 17.39
C ASP A 421 1.32 4.03 17.88
N VAL A 422 0.03 4.01 17.54
CA VAL A 422 -0.90 2.95 17.96
C VAL A 422 -1.53 2.23 16.78
N ILE A 423 -1.68 0.92 16.93
CA ILE A 423 -2.37 0.05 15.97
C ILE A 423 -3.81 -0.17 16.48
N LEU A 424 -4.79 0.17 15.64
CA LEU A 424 -6.21 0.09 15.99
C LEU A 424 -7.01 -0.62 14.89
N PRO A 425 -8.17 -1.22 15.20
CA PRO A 425 -9.09 -1.71 14.17
C PRO A 425 -9.58 -0.56 13.27
N ALA A 426 -9.54 -0.76 11.96
CA ALA A 426 -9.91 0.24 10.96
C ALA A 426 -11.43 0.57 10.95
N ASP A 427 -12.24 -0.32 11.50
CA ASP A 427 -13.68 -0.20 11.75
C ASP A 427 -14.01 0.17 13.21
N GLY A 428 -12.99 0.47 14.03
CA GLY A 428 -13.12 0.88 15.42
C GLY A 428 -13.79 2.24 15.63
N SER A 429 -14.07 2.57 16.89
CA SER A 429 -14.76 3.82 17.29
C SER A 429 -14.06 5.08 16.78
N THR A 430 -12.73 5.14 16.93
CA THR A 430 -11.92 6.31 16.53
C THR A 430 -12.11 6.68 15.06
N MET A 431 -12.02 5.71 14.15
CA MET A 431 -12.21 5.97 12.71
C MET A 431 -13.64 6.37 12.38
N ASN A 432 -14.62 5.72 13.02
CA ASN A 432 -16.03 6.05 12.83
C ASN A 432 -16.37 7.47 13.34
N GLU A 433 -15.78 7.90 14.46
CA GLU A 433 -15.92 9.25 14.99
C GLU A 433 -15.30 10.29 14.06
N ARG A 434 -14.07 10.09 13.57
CA ARG A 434 -13.43 10.98 12.58
C ARG A 434 -14.26 11.13 11.31
N ARG A 435 -14.79 10.03 10.76
CA ARG A 435 -15.69 10.06 9.59
C ARG A 435 -16.94 10.88 9.86
N ARG A 436 -17.58 10.71 11.01
CA ARG A 436 -18.79 11.46 11.38
C ARG A 436 -18.50 12.95 11.54
N VAL A 437 -17.41 13.32 12.18
CA VAL A 437 -17.01 14.73 12.31
C VAL A 437 -16.70 15.33 10.93
N GLY A 438 -15.95 14.63 10.09
CA GLY A 438 -15.63 15.08 8.72
C GLY A 438 -16.85 15.25 7.82
N LEU A 439 -17.89 14.40 7.98
CA LEU A 439 -19.11 14.45 7.16
C LEU A 439 -20.18 15.43 7.68
N TYR A 440 -20.27 15.61 9.00
CA TYR A 440 -21.40 16.30 9.63
C TYR A 440 -21.03 17.51 10.48
N GLY A 441 -19.75 17.72 10.78
CA GLY A 441 -19.30 18.75 11.72
C GLY A 441 -19.52 18.37 13.19
N TYR A 442 -19.07 19.25 14.07
CA TYR A 442 -19.08 19.10 15.52
C TYR A 442 -19.68 20.33 16.21
N ILE A 443 -20.45 20.08 17.28
CA ILE A 443 -20.99 21.08 18.19
C ILE A 443 -20.63 20.70 19.63
N GLY A 444 -19.85 21.54 20.30
CA GLY A 444 -19.67 21.49 21.75
C GLY A 444 -20.70 22.36 22.43
N VAL A 445 -21.43 21.82 23.42
CA VAL A 445 -22.44 22.54 24.20
C VAL A 445 -22.00 22.54 25.66
N THR A 446 -21.89 23.72 26.28
CA THR A 446 -21.61 23.86 27.71
C THR A 446 -22.81 24.48 28.40
N VAL A 447 -23.30 23.84 29.46
CA VAL A 447 -24.37 24.38 30.32
C VAL A 447 -23.87 24.49 31.75
N ALA A 448 -24.09 25.64 32.38
CA ALA A 448 -23.80 25.87 33.79
C ALA A 448 -25.08 25.71 34.61
N LEU A 449 -25.04 24.89 35.66
CA LEU A 449 -26.16 24.61 36.56
C LEU A 449 -25.83 25.01 37.99
N ASP A 450 -26.80 25.56 38.71
CA ASP A 450 -26.69 25.78 40.16
C ASP A 450 -26.91 24.49 40.96
N LYS A 451 -26.80 24.58 42.29
CA LYS A 451 -27.05 23.46 43.23
C LYS A 451 -28.47 22.87 43.15
N ALA A 452 -29.42 23.58 42.55
CA ALA A 452 -30.80 23.15 42.37
C ALA A 452 -31.08 22.64 40.94
N ASP A 453 -30.03 22.34 40.16
CA ASP A 453 -30.08 21.91 38.76
C ASP A 453 -30.75 22.96 37.84
N ARG A 454 -30.74 24.24 38.21
CA ARG A 454 -31.26 25.32 37.37
C ARG A 454 -30.14 25.93 36.55
N LEU A 455 -30.46 26.25 35.30
CA LEU A 455 -29.53 26.92 34.41
C LEU A 455 -29.05 28.26 35.00
N LYS A 456 -27.74 28.46 35.02
CA LYS A 456 -27.08 29.68 35.49
C LYS A 456 -26.36 30.36 34.33
N GLY A 457 -27.04 31.32 33.71
CA GLY A 457 -26.57 31.96 32.47
C GLY A 457 -27.11 31.25 31.23
N GLU A 458 -26.58 31.59 30.06
CA GLU A 458 -26.98 30.99 28.79
C GLU A 458 -26.07 29.79 28.44
N PRO A 459 -26.58 28.76 27.74
CA PRO A 459 -25.73 27.73 27.18
C PRO A 459 -24.69 28.35 26.23
N SER A 460 -23.47 27.81 26.23
CA SER A 460 -22.41 28.25 25.32
C SER A 460 -22.13 27.16 24.29
N LEU A 461 -22.19 27.52 23.01
CA LEU A 461 -21.96 26.59 21.91
C LEU A 461 -20.67 26.92 21.15
N GLN A 462 -19.94 25.88 20.77
CA GLN A 462 -18.78 25.96 19.88
C GLN A 462 -19.03 25.09 18.66
N LEU A 463 -18.83 25.65 17.47
CA LEU A 463 -19.11 24.99 16.19
C LEU A 463 -17.82 24.76 15.42
N GLN A 464 -17.71 23.59 14.80
CA GLN A 464 -16.62 23.28 13.88
C GLN A 464 -17.15 22.51 12.66
N GLY A 465 -16.93 23.06 11.47
CA GLY A 465 -17.35 22.41 10.22
C GLY A 465 -18.86 22.34 9.98
N LEU A 466 -19.62 23.31 10.50
CA LEU A 466 -21.06 23.46 10.21
C LEU A 466 -21.28 24.60 9.19
N PRO A 467 -22.11 24.37 8.14
CA PRO A 467 -22.38 25.36 7.11
C PRO A 467 -23.45 26.36 7.56
N VAL A 468 -23.09 27.26 8.48
CA VAL A 468 -23.96 28.29 9.05
C VAL A 468 -23.26 29.65 9.08
N GLU A 469 -22.31 29.88 8.17
CA GLU A 469 -21.45 31.07 8.18
C GLU A 469 -22.23 32.38 8.02
N GLU A 470 -23.25 32.40 7.15
CA GLU A 470 -24.06 33.59 6.89
C GLU A 470 -25.02 33.90 8.04
N ASP A 471 -25.64 32.87 8.63
CA ASP A 471 -26.66 33.00 9.69
C ASP A 471 -26.14 32.54 11.06
N ARG A 472 -24.83 32.71 11.31
CA ARG A 472 -24.16 32.07 12.45
C ARG A 472 -24.74 32.50 13.79
N GLU A 473 -25.01 33.79 13.95
CA GLU A 473 -25.53 34.35 15.20
C GLU A 473 -26.96 33.87 15.47
N ASP A 474 -27.82 33.86 14.45
CA ASP A 474 -29.20 33.41 14.55
C ASP A 474 -29.28 31.90 14.86
N PHE A 475 -28.44 31.09 14.20
CA PHE A 475 -28.34 29.67 14.49
C PHE A 475 -27.87 29.43 15.93
N LEU A 476 -26.86 30.16 16.40
CA LEU A 476 -26.37 30.05 17.77
C LEU A 476 -27.48 30.41 18.77
N ALA A 477 -28.26 31.46 18.51
CA ALA A 477 -29.38 31.86 19.35
C ALA A 477 -30.46 30.75 19.45
N ASP A 478 -30.94 30.22 18.32
CA ASP A 478 -31.95 29.13 18.31
C ASP A 478 -31.43 27.84 18.95
N ALA A 479 -30.15 27.50 18.72
CA ALA A 479 -29.53 26.34 19.32
C ALA A 479 -29.31 26.49 20.84
N CYS A 480 -28.93 27.69 21.31
CA CYS A 480 -28.86 28.03 22.73
C CYS A 480 -30.23 27.96 23.40
N GLU A 481 -31.28 28.51 22.77
CA GLU A 481 -32.65 28.43 23.26
C GLU A 481 -33.11 26.98 23.39
N ALA A 482 -32.87 26.15 22.36
CA ALA A 482 -33.21 24.73 22.40
C ALA A 482 -32.47 23.96 23.51
N ALA A 483 -31.20 24.30 23.76
CA ALA A 483 -30.45 23.73 24.88
C ALA A 483 -31.02 24.17 26.23
N ALA A 484 -31.34 25.45 26.39
CA ALA A 484 -31.94 25.99 27.62
C ALA A 484 -33.31 25.37 27.91
N GLU A 485 -34.16 25.23 26.89
CA GLU A 485 -35.44 24.53 27.01
C GLU A 485 -35.28 23.07 27.43
N ALA A 486 -34.29 22.37 26.85
CA ALA A 486 -34.03 20.98 27.20
C ALA A 486 -33.58 20.83 28.66
N VAL A 487 -32.82 21.80 29.19
CA VAL A 487 -32.47 21.86 30.61
C VAL A 487 -33.70 22.15 31.46
N ALA A 488 -34.52 23.13 31.09
CA ALA A 488 -35.73 23.48 31.84
C ALA A 488 -36.75 22.33 31.93
N LYS A 489 -36.83 21.49 30.88
CA LYS A 489 -37.68 20.29 30.81
C LYS A 489 -37.05 19.05 31.48
N GLY A 490 -35.77 19.10 31.84
CA GLY A 490 -35.02 18.00 32.44
C GLY A 490 -35.44 17.67 33.88
N VAL A 491 -35.23 16.41 34.29
CA VAL A 491 -35.55 15.91 35.64
C VAL A 491 -34.44 16.31 36.63
N LYS A 492 -34.80 16.55 37.90
CA LYS A 492 -33.90 17.00 38.99
C LYS A 492 -33.39 15.83 39.85
N GLY A 493 -32.06 15.69 40.00
CA GLY A 493 -31.43 14.76 40.97
C GLY A 493 -30.39 13.72 40.47
N GLY A 494 -29.13 13.83 40.88
CA GLY A 494 -28.15 12.71 40.87
C GLY A 494 -27.56 12.27 39.51
N GLY A 495 -26.56 11.39 39.53
CA GLY A 495 -25.70 11.07 38.36
C GLY A 495 -26.38 10.32 37.19
N ARG A 496 -27.38 9.48 37.46
CA ARG A 496 -28.17 8.81 36.40
C ARG A 496 -29.07 9.79 35.63
N GLU A 497 -29.37 10.95 36.23
CA GLU A 497 -30.16 12.00 35.60
C GLU A 497 -29.30 12.98 34.81
N GLU A 498 -28.04 13.19 35.20
CA GLU A 498 -27.09 13.98 34.41
C GLU A 498 -26.89 13.41 32.99
N SER A 499 -26.75 12.09 32.85
CA SER A 499 -26.64 11.45 31.54
C SER A 499 -27.91 11.65 30.69
N ARG A 500 -29.10 11.57 31.30
CA ARG A 500 -30.37 11.85 30.60
C ARG A 500 -30.47 13.31 30.18
N LEU A 501 -30.03 14.23 31.04
CA LEU A 501 -30.02 15.65 30.74
C LEU A 501 -29.04 15.97 29.59
N LYS A 502 -27.83 15.43 29.62
CA LYS A 502 -26.85 15.52 28.51
C LYS A 502 -27.46 15.02 27.21
N GLU A 503 -28.14 13.87 27.23
CA GLU A 503 -28.78 13.33 26.04
C GLU A 503 -29.95 14.19 25.54
N ALA A 504 -30.77 14.73 26.44
CA ALA A 504 -31.88 15.62 26.08
C ALA A 504 -31.38 16.91 25.41
N VAL A 505 -30.35 17.55 25.97
CA VAL A 505 -29.70 18.73 25.39
C VAL A 505 -29.06 18.37 24.05
N ARG A 506 -28.33 17.26 23.98
CA ARG A 506 -27.69 16.76 22.75
C ARG A 506 -28.70 16.62 21.62
N LEU A 507 -29.82 15.95 21.88
CA LEU A 507 -30.88 15.73 20.88
C LEU A 507 -31.59 17.03 20.49
N ALA A 508 -31.82 17.95 21.42
CA ALA A 508 -32.44 19.24 21.13
C ALA A 508 -31.57 20.08 20.18
N VAL A 509 -30.29 20.26 20.52
CA VAL A 509 -29.32 21.00 19.69
C VAL A 509 -29.12 20.31 18.34
N ARG A 510 -28.99 18.98 18.31
CA ARG A 510 -28.84 18.23 17.06
C ARG A 510 -30.06 18.39 16.14
N ARG A 511 -31.28 18.41 16.69
CA ARG A 511 -32.50 18.66 15.90
C ARG A 511 -32.50 20.06 15.28
N ARG A 512 -32.09 21.08 16.02
CA ARG A 512 -31.93 22.45 15.48
C ARG A 512 -30.91 22.47 14.36
N ALA A 513 -29.72 21.93 14.58
CA ALA A 513 -28.70 21.82 13.54
C ALA A 513 -29.19 21.10 12.28
N THR A 514 -29.95 20.01 12.43
CA THR A 514 -30.55 19.30 11.27
C THR A 514 -31.63 20.12 10.58
N SER A 515 -32.43 20.90 11.30
CA SER A 515 -33.44 21.78 10.69
C SER A 515 -32.81 22.89 9.86
N TRP A 516 -31.73 23.49 10.35
CA TRP A 516 -31.01 24.57 9.67
C TRP A 516 -30.20 24.08 8.47
N THR A 517 -29.49 22.96 8.63
CA THR A 517 -28.44 22.56 7.69
C THR A 517 -28.73 21.28 6.91
N GLY A 518 -29.76 20.52 7.30
CA GLY A 518 -29.98 19.14 6.85
C GLY A 518 -28.91 18.13 7.34
N LYS A 519 -27.88 18.59 8.07
CA LYS A 519 -26.78 17.76 8.59
C LYS A 519 -27.06 17.28 10.01
N LYS A 520 -26.43 16.17 10.39
CA LYS A 520 -26.58 15.55 11.72
C LYS A 520 -25.25 15.58 12.49
N PRO A 521 -24.78 16.77 12.93
CA PRO A 521 -23.46 16.93 13.55
C PRO A 521 -23.29 16.03 14.77
N VAL A 522 -22.03 15.79 15.11
CA VAL A 522 -21.65 15.23 16.41
C VAL A 522 -21.87 16.33 17.45
N VAL A 523 -22.68 16.05 18.46
CA VAL A 523 -22.98 17.00 19.53
C VAL A 523 -22.48 16.42 20.84
N GLU A 524 -21.64 17.16 21.55
CA GLU A 524 -21.11 16.81 22.86
C GLU A 524 -21.55 17.84 23.90
N VAL A 525 -21.99 17.37 25.07
CA VAL A 525 -22.60 18.21 26.10
C VAL A 525 -21.81 18.10 27.40
N SER A 526 -21.26 19.24 27.83
CA SER A 526 -20.57 19.43 29.09
C SER A 526 -21.47 20.17 30.08
N ILE A 527 -21.57 19.65 31.30
CA ILE A 527 -22.34 20.26 32.38
C ILE A 527 -21.36 20.72 33.45
N ILE A 528 -21.42 22.00 33.82
CA ILE A 528 -20.61 22.58 34.90
C ILE A 528 -21.55 22.94 36.04
N ARG A 529 -21.18 22.59 37.28
CA ARG A 529 -21.95 22.95 38.47
C ARG A 529 -21.27 24.10 39.19
N VAL A 530 -22.01 25.19 39.41
CA VAL A 530 -21.52 26.47 39.98
C VAL A 530 -22.22 26.85 41.27
#